data_AF-A0A131Y6F9-F1
#
_entry.id   AF-A0A131Y6F9-F1
#
_cell.length_a   1.000
_cell.length_b   1.000
_cell.length_c   1.000
_cell.angle_alpha   90.00
_cell.angle_beta   90.00
_cell.angle_gamma   90.00
#
_symmetry.space_group_name_H-M   'P 1'
#
loop_
_entity.id
_entity.type
_entity.pdbx_description
1 polymer ?
#
loop_
_entity_poly.entity_id
_entity_poly.type
_entity_poly.pdbx_seq_one_letter_code
_entity_poly.pdbx_strand_id
1 'polypeptide(L)'
;PEIFPEDCDPPLDDELTCAICRGLLRAPVECRCHHVFCKGCIMMWLRTNRTCPLCRVSVQAASLVPAHPLIQNMVGNVKVKCRSPGCSASVAVSLYTTHLGVCEFKEVPCPHDLCEHRCPRHTLEDHVKTCPHRMLTCELGCGAAMSAGQLENHSCMLKLRLQEAMASLEKWKQEASKRSQRVKFLDNTLAEIRLERDGLKFEAEDASCMLESVCNDLGKTMGERDFWKLKAEPASHTLKSVRNDLEKTTGGRDIWKLRAEHASHTLESVRIELGKTAADRDSWKLVAVGSSITAIIIIIIMFISPSSTST
;
A
#
# COMPACT_ATOMS: atom_id res chain seq x y z
N PRO A 1 8.21 -42.73 -7.11
CA PRO A 1 7.20 -42.33 -6.09
C PRO A 1 7.00 -43.50 -5.13
N GLU A 2 6.96 -43.25 -3.83
CA GLU A 2 6.64 -44.30 -2.87
C GLU A 2 5.14 -44.59 -2.94
N ILE A 3 4.80 -45.87 -3.07
CA ILE A 3 3.43 -46.39 -3.03
C ILE A 3 3.37 -47.18 -1.73
N PHE A 4 2.44 -46.81 -0.86
CA PHE A 4 2.26 -47.49 0.42
C PHE A 4 1.08 -48.46 0.33
N PRO A 5 1.05 -49.50 1.18
CA PRO A 5 -0.06 -50.47 1.21
C PRO A 5 -1.43 -49.81 1.37
N GLU A 6 -1.52 -48.75 2.17
CA GLU A 6 -2.79 -48.04 2.43
C GLU A 6 -3.35 -47.30 1.20
N ASP A 7 -2.51 -47.04 0.19
CA ASP A 7 -2.93 -46.38 -1.05
C ASP A 7 -3.66 -47.33 -2.00
N CYS A 8 -3.50 -48.64 -1.81
CA CYS A 8 -4.02 -49.65 -2.72
C CYS A 8 -5.52 -49.88 -2.48
N ASP A 9 -6.29 -49.93 -3.56
CA ASP A 9 -7.74 -50.19 -3.52
C ASP A 9 -8.15 -51.20 -4.61
N PRO A 10 -8.53 -52.45 -4.25
CA PRO A 10 -8.68 -52.97 -2.88
C PRO A 10 -7.34 -53.12 -2.14
N PRO A 11 -7.37 -53.36 -0.81
CA PRO A 11 -6.17 -53.68 -0.03
C PRO A 11 -5.37 -54.82 -0.67
N LEU A 12 -4.04 -54.76 -0.50
CA LEU A 12 -3.12 -55.73 -1.11
C LEU A 12 -3.40 -57.16 -0.64
N ASP A 13 -3.41 -58.08 -1.58
CA ASP A 13 -3.40 -59.51 -1.30
C ASP A 13 -2.00 -59.96 -0.85
N ASP A 14 -1.92 -61.07 -0.12
CA ASP A 14 -0.65 -61.59 0.40
C ASP A 14 0.28 -62.03 -0.76
N GLU A 15 -0.27 -62.46 -1.89
CA GLU A 15 0.46 -62.93 -3.08
C GLU A 15 1.22 -61.80 -3.80
N LEU A 16 0.78 -60.55 -3.68
CA LEU A 16 1.43 -59.39 -4.29
C LEU A 16 2.28 -58.59 -3.29
N THR A 17 2.39 -59.09 -2.07
CA THR A 17 3.09 -58.44 -0.96
C THR A 17 4.48 -59.03 -0.76
N CYS A 18 5.50 -58.18 -0.70
CA CYS A 18 6.86 -58.62 -0.43
C CYS A 18 7.01 -59.01 1.06
N ALA A 19 7.42 -60.25 1.33
CA ALA A 19 7.61 -60.72 2.72
C ALA A 19 8.74 -59.99 3.50
N ILE A 20 9.63 -59.26 2.83
CA ILE A 20 10.72 -58.52 3.46
C ILE A 20 10.27 -57.10 3.87
N CYS A 21 9.70 -56.32 2.95
CA CYS A 21 9.28 -54.94 3.23
C CYS A 21 7.80 -54.78 3.56
N ARG A 22 7.02 -55.88 3.52
CA ARG A 22 5.57 -55.93 3.80
C ARG A 22 4.73 -54.95 2.95
N GLY A 23 5.20 -54.62 1.75
CA GLY A 23 4.49 -53.75 0.81
C GLY A 23 4.43 -54.35 -0.59
N LEU A 24 3.71 -53.68 -1.49
CA LEU A 24 3.54 -54.11 -2.88
C LEU A 24 4.90 -54.38 -3.54
N LEU A 25 4.99 -55.50 -4.26
CA LEU A 25 6.20 -55.90 -4.97
C LEU A 25 6.70 -54.81 -5.94
N ARG A 26 7.94 -54.35 -5.76
CA ARG A 26 8.62 -53.36 -6.61
C ARG A 26 9.72 -54.03 -7.42
N ALA A 27 9.59 -54.01 -8.75
CA ALA A 27 10.44 -54.77 -9.67
C ALA A 27 10.60 -56.22 -9.19
N PRO A 28 9.51 -57.02 -9.18
CA PRO A 28 9.51 -58.35 -8.59
C PRO A 28 10.54 -59.25 -9.26
N VAL A 29 11.32 -59.95 -8.44
CA VAL A 29 12.26 -60.98 -8.88
C VAL A 29 11.93 -62.29 -8.18
N GLU A 30 12.15 -63.38 -8.90
CA GLU A 30 11.88 -64.74 -8.47
C GLU A 30 13.18 -65.47 -8.16
N CYS A 31 13.22 -66.12 -7.01
CA CYS A 31 14.30 -67.03 -6.63
C CYS A 31 14.12 -68.38 -7.33
N ARG A 32 15.18 -69.21 -7.40
CA ARG A 32 15.06 -70.61 -7.91
C ARG A 32 14.07 -71.48 -7.13
N CYS A 33 13.75 -71.12 -5.90
CA CYS A 33 12.71 -71.74 -5.09
C CYS A 33 11.31 -71.16 -5.31
N HIS A 34 11.09 -70.41 -6.41
CA HIS A 34 9.83 -69.79 -6.84
C HIS A 34 9.22 -68.72 -5.91
N HIS A 35 9.90 -68.34 -4.84
CA HIS A 35 9.48 -67.22 -3.99
C HIS A 35 9.85 -65.88 -4.62
N VAL A 36 8.92 -64.92 -4.55
CA VAL A 36 9.03 -63.61 -5.20
C VAL A 36 9.23 -62.51 -4.18
N PHE A 37 10.15 -61.58 -4.47
CA PHE A 37 10.47 -60.43 -3.62
C PHE A 37 10.73 -59.18 -4.46
N CYS A 38 10.72 -58.00 -3.85
CA CYS A 38 11.27 -56.80 -4.50
C CYS A 38 12.76 -57.00 -4.78
N LYS A 39 13.23 -56.64 -5.99
CA LYS A 39 14.65 -56.74 -6.36
C LYS A 39 15.58 -56.14 -5.31
N GLY A 40 15.31 -54.90 -4.88
CA GLY A 40 16.12 -54.21 -3.87
C GLY A 40 16.13 -54.92 -2.52
N CYS A 41 14.98 -55.45 -2.08
CA CYS A 41 14.83 -56.12 -0.79
C CYS A 41 15.63 -57.43 -0.73
N ILE A 42 15.46 -58.30 -1.73
CA ILE A 42 16.18 -59.58 -1.73
C ILE A 42 17.67 -59.39 -1.97
N MET A 43 18.08 -58.42 -2.81
CA MET A 43 19.49 -58.11 -2.99
C MET A 43 20.13 -57.62 -1.69
N MET A 44 19.44 -56.78 -0.91
CA MET A 44 19.92 -56.33 0.40
C MET A 44 20.06 -57.51 1.38
N TRP A 45 19.06 -58.38 1.46
CA TRP A 45 19.09 -59.59 2.30
C TRP A 45 20.27 -60.50 1.94
N LEU A 46 20.50 -60.71 0.64
CA LEU A 46 21.58 -61.57 0.13
C LEU A 46 22.99 -60.96 0.31
N ARG A 47 23.14 -59.75 0.86
CA ARG A 47 24.46 -59.24 1.24
C ARG A 47 24.98 -59.97 2.48
N THR A 48 24.13 -60.15 3.47
CA THR A 48 24.46 -60.77 4.77
C THR A 48 24.05 -62.23 4.84
N ASN A 49 23.04 -62.64 4.07
CA ASN A 49 22.54 -64.01 4.04
C ASN A 49 22.78 -64.66 2.67
N ARG A 50 22.60 -65.98 2.58
CA ARG A 50 22.73 -66.76 1.33
C ARG A 50 21.53 -67.69 1.11
N THR A 51 20.39 -67.36 1.72
CA THR A 51 19.19 -68.19 1.76
C THR A 51 17.94 -67.39 1.45
N CYS A 52 16.89 -68.05 0.97
CA CYS A 52 15.56 -67.47 0.82
C CYS A 52 14.96 -67.12 2.20
N PRO A 53 14.43 -65.90 2.41
CA PRO A 53 13.79 -65.51 3.67
C PRO A 53 12.59 -66.39 4.10
N LEU A 54 11.90 -67.03 3.15
CA LEU A 54 10.68 -67.80 3.40
C LEU A 54 10.96 -69.29 3.65
N CYS A 55 11.72 -69.93 2.78
CA CYS A 55 11.95 -71.39 2.83
C CYS A 55 13.39 -71.80 3.20
N ARG A 56 14.29 -70.83 3.42
CA ARG A 56 15.70 -71.04 3.77
C ARG A 56 16.56 -71.81 2.76
N VAL A 57 16.03 -72.15 1.58
CA VAL A 57 16.79 -72.71 0.45
C VAL A 57 17.92 -71.76 0.05
N SER A 58 19.09 -72.28 -0.31
CA SER A 58 20.23 -71.45 -0.74
C SER A 58 19.90 -70.65 -2.01
N VAL A 59 20.18 -69.36 -2.00
CA VAL A 59 19.95 -68.45 -3.12
C VAL A 59 21.22 -67.66 -3.40
N GLN A 60 21.61 -67.63 -4.67
CA GLN A 60 22.70 -66.78 -5.16
C GLN A 60 22.13 -65.55 -5.86
N ALA A 61 22.73 -64.37 -5.64
CA ALA A 61 22.23 -63.13 -6.25
C ALA A 61 22.20 -63.17 -7.78
N ALA A 62 23.18 -63.84 -8.41
CA ALA A 62 23.22 -64.04 -9.86
C ALA A 62 22.12 -64.96 -10.41
N SER A 63 21.44 -65.72 -9.54
CA SER A 63 20.37 -66.64 -9.94
C SER A 63 18.96 -66.02 -9.89
N LEU A 64 18.84 -64.75 -9.48
CA LEU A 64 17.57 -64.03 -9.46
C LEU A 64 17.16 -63.67 -10.89
N VAL A 65 15.92 -64.00 -11.23
CA VAL A 65 15.32 -63.65 -12.52
C VAL A 65 14.15 -62.69 -12.31
N PRO A 66 13.78 -61.84 -13.28
CA PRO A 66 12.52 -61.12 -13.23
C PRO A 66 11.36 -62.09 -13.01
N ALA A 67 10.40 -61.75 -12.15
CA ALA A 67 9.24 -62.59 -11.91
C ALA A 67 8.42 -62.78 -13.19
N HIS A 68 7.61 -63.84 -13.24
CA HIS A 68 6.77 -64.13 -14.41
C HIS A 68 5.95 -62.89 -14.87
N PRO A 69 5.79 -62.64 -16.19
CA PRO A 69 5.06 -61.48 -16.71
C PRO A 69 3.64 -61.31 -16.15
N LEU A 70 2.95 -62.42 -15.84
CA LEU A 70 1.64 -62.36 -15.17
C LEU A 70 1.71 -61.66 -13.80
N ILE A 71 2.72 -61.97 -12.98
CA ILE A 71 2.90 -61.32 -11.67
C ILE A 71 3.22 -59.84 -11.86
N GLN A 72 4.07 -59.51 -12.83
CA GLN A 72 4.38 -58.11 -13.17
C GLN A 72 3.12 -57.34 -13.59
N ASN A 73 2.27 -57.95 -14.42
CA ASN A 73 1.01 -57.36 -14.87
C ASN A 73 0.00 -57.24 -13.72
N MET A 74 -0.10 -58.23 -12.84
CA MET A 74 -0.96 -58.18 -11.64
C MET A 74 -0.56 -57.00 -10.75
N VAL A 75 0.73 -56.89 -10.42
CA VAL A 75 1.29 -55.75 -9.68
C VAL A 75 1.01 -54.43 -10.40
N GLY A 76 1.23 -54.38 -11.72
CA GLY A 76 1.04 -53.17 -12.52
C GLY A 76 -0.40 -52.69 -12.63
N ASN A 77 -1.38 -53.60 -12.46
CA ASN A 77 -2.81 -53.32 -12.53
C ASN A 77 -3.47 -53.03 -11.18
N VAL A 78 -2.75 -53.22 -10.07
CA VAL A 78 -3.23 -52.77 -8.74
C VAL A 78 -3.55 -51.28 -8.83
N LYS A 79 -4.73 -50.88 -8.37
CA LYS A 79 -5.12 -49.46 -8.36
C LYS A 79 -4.63 -48.81 -7.09
N VAL A 80 -4.07 -47.61 -7.23
CA VAL A 80 -3.52 -46.80 -6.13
C VAL A 80 -4.15 -45.41 -6.15
N LYS A 81 -4.59 -44.97 -4.97
CA LYS A 81 -5.12 -43.63 -4.75
C LYS A 81 -3.98 -42.61 -4.75
N CYS A 82 -4.20 -41.48 -5.42
CA CYS A 82 -3.25 -40.38 -5.40
C CYS A 82 -3.25 -39.68 -4.03
N ARG A 83 -2.07 -39.46 -3.46
CA ARG A 83 -1.91 -38.73 -2.18
C ARG A 83 -1.92 -37.21 -2.31
N SER A 84 -2.02 -36.66 -3.53
CA SER A 84 -2.02 -35.20 -3.71
C SER A 84 -3.30 -34.61 -3.11
N PRO A 85 -3.23 -33.63 -2.20
CA PRO A 85 -4.41 -33.05 -1.57
C PRO A 85 -5.42 -32.54 -2.60
N GLY A 86 -6.66 -33.03 -2.55
CA GLY A 86 -7.71 -32.67 -3.52
C GLY A 86 -7.80 -33.58 -4.75
N CYS A 87 -6.83 -34.48 -4.98
CA CYS A 87 -6.93 -35.47 -6.04
C CYS A 87 -7.72 -36.70 -5.59
N SER A 88 -8.80 -37.02 -6.32
CA SER A 88 -9.59 -38.24 -6.08
C SER A 88 -9.22 -39.40 -7.01
N ALA A 89 -8.19 -39.24 -7.84
CA ALA A 89 -7.81 -40.23 -8.84
C ALA A 89 -7.30 -41.52 -8.18
N SER A 90 -7.80 -42.65 -8.68
CA SER A 90 -7.26 -43.99 -8.40
C SER A 90 -6.82 -44.59 -9.73
N VAL A 91 -5.52 -44.84 -9.87
CA VAL A 91 -4.90 -45.24 -11.14
C VAL A 91 -4.07 -46.51 -10.95
N ALA A 92 -3.88 -47.28 -12.01
CA ALA A 92 -3.03 -48.46 -11.97
C ALA A 92 -1.58 -48.08 -11.58
N VAL A 93 -0.88 -48.91 -10.81
CA VAL A 93 0.52 -48.72 -10.40
C VAL A 93 1.42 -48.43 -11.61
N SER A 94 1.19 -49.13 -12.72
CA SER A 94 1.89 -48.93 -13.99
C SER A 94 1.77 -47.50 -14.54
N LEU A 95 0.64 -46.83 -14.28
CA LEU A 95 0.35 -45.47 -14.74
C LEU A 95 0.56 -44.40 -13.67
N TYR A 96 0.86 -44.77 -12.42
CA TYR A 96 0.94 -43.84 -11.31
C TYR A 96 1.99 -42.74 -11.51
N THR A 97 3.16 -43.09 -12.05
CA THR A 97 4.21 -42.12 -12.35
C THR A 97 3.77 -41.13 -13.43
N THR A 98 3.08 -41.62 -14.47
CA THR A 98 2.51 -40.79 -15.54
C THR A 98 1.45 -39.84 -14.97
N HIS A 99 0.56 -40.35 -14.12
CA HIS A 99 -0.43 -39.55 -13.42
C HIS A 99 0.23 -38.43 -12.60
N LEU A 100 1.25 -38.72 -11.78
CA LEU A 100 1.95 -37.66 -11.02
C LEU A 100 2.58 -36.59 -11.90
N GLY A 101 2.99 -36.94 -13.13
CA GLY A 101 3.50 -36.00 -14.13
C GLY A 101 2.45 -35.01 -14.65
N VAL A 102 1.16 -35.38 -14.64
CA VAL A 102 0.05 -34.57 -15.16
C VAL A 102 -0.99 -34.18 -14.11
N CYS A 103 -0.84 -34.65 -12.87
CA CYS A 103 -1.80 -34.42 -11.79
C CYS A 103 -1.88 -32.92 -11.46
N GLU A 104 -3.08 -32.38 -11.59
CA GLU A 104 -3.41 -30.97 -11.34
C GLU A 104 -3.18 -30.55 -9.88
N PHE A 105 -3.38 -31.46 -8.95
CA PHE A 105 -3.24 -31.22 -7.51
C PHE A 105 -1.82 -31.49 -6.98
N LYS A 106 -0.93 -32.01 -7.82
CA LYS A 106 0.44 -32.31 -7.40
C LYS A 106 1.15 -31.00 -7.11
N GLU A 107 1.70 -30.88 -5.91
CA GLU A 107 2.58 -29.76 -5.56
C GLU A 107 3.87 -29.83 -6.37
N VAL A 108 4.13 -28.75 -7.10
CA VAL A 108 5.30 -28.57 -7.95
C VAL A 108 6.01 -27.26 -7.58
N PRO A 109 7.34 -27.20 -7.68
CA PRO A 109 8.07 -25.96 -7.49
C PRO A 109 7.77 -24.96 -8.62
N CYS A 110 7.84 -23.67 -8.31
CA CYS A 110 7.83 -22.61 -9.30
C CYS A 110 9.00 -22.79 -10.30
N PRO A 111 8.79 -22.58 -11.61
CA PRO A 111 9.85 -22.72 -12.60
C PRO A 111 10.90 -21.61 -12.58
N HIS A 112 10.72 -20.55 -11.78
CA HIS A 112 11.70 -19.46 -11.67
C HIS A 112 12.77 -19.80 -10.63
N ASP A 113 14.06 -19.76 -11.03
CA ASP A 113 15.20 -20.23 -10.23
C ASP A 113 15.33 -19.59 -8.84
N LEU A 114 14.89 -18.34 -8.69
CA LEU A 114 14.95 -17.60 -7.42
C LEU A 114 13.68 -17.71 -6.59
N CYS A 115 12.69 -18.48 -7.04
CA CYS A 115 11.41 -18.66 -6.36
C CYS A 115 11.34 -20.03 -5.69
N GLU A 116 11.39 -20.06 -4.36
CA GLU A 116 11.23 -21.29 -3.57
C GLU A 116 9.76 -21.70 -3.37
N HIS A 117 8.82 -20.97 -3.98
CA HIS A 117 7.40 -21.23 -3.81
C HIS A 117 7.00 -22.56 -4.47
N ARG A 118 6.14 -23.31 -3.77
CA ARG A 118 5.57 -24.58 -4.24
C ARG A 118 4.06 -24.47 -4.17
N CYS A 119 3.39 -24.87 -5.24
CA CYS A 119 1.94 -24.80 -5.31
C CYS A 119 1.38 -25.97 -6.14
N PRO A 120 0.08 -26.29 -6.00
CA PRO A 120 -0.60 -27.23 -6.88
C PRO A 120 -0.42 -26.84 -8.35
N ARG A 121 -0.21 -27.81 -9.24
CA ARG A 121 -0.02 -27.58 -10.68
C ARG A 121 -1.13 -26.71 -11.29
N HIS A 122 -2.38 -26.86 -10.85
CA HIS A 122 -3.49 -26.06 -11.37
C HIS A 122 -3.43 -24.57 -10.98
N THR A 123 -2.77 -24.19 -9.87
CA THR A 123 -2.57 -22.79 -9.48
C THR A 123 -1.22 -22.22 -9.91
N LEU A 124 -0.36 -23.06 -10.50
CA LEU A 124 0.98 -22.67 -10.93
C LEU A 124 0.93 -21.54 -11.95
N GLU A 125 -0.02 -21.57 -12.89
CA GLU A 125 -0.13 -20.54 -13.92
C GLU A 125 -0.42 -19.15 -13.32
N ASP A 126 -1.34 -19.08 -12.35
CA ASP A 126 -1.69 -17.84 -11.65
C ASP A 126 -0.51 -17.31 -10.82
N HIS A 127 0.23 -18.21 -10.18
CA HIS A 127 1.46 -17.85 -9.48
C HIS A 127 2.54 -17.34 -10.45
N VAL A 128 2.82 -18.05 -11.55
CA VAL A 128 3.86 -17.66 -12.53
C VAL A 128 3.57 -16.27 -13.10
N LYS A 129 2.29 -15.96 -13.36
CA LYS A 129 1.86 -14.62 -13.79
C LYS A 129 2.14 -13.55 -12.73
N THR A 130 2.06 -13.85 -11.44
CA THR A 130 2.23 -12.87 -10.35
C THR A 130 3.58 -12.96 -9.64
N CYS A 131 4.43 -13.90 -10.04
CA CYS A 131 5.69 -14.21 -9.37
C CYS A 131 6.64 -13.00 -9.38
N PRO A 132 7.15 -12.55 -8.23
CA PRO A 132 8.13 -11.45 -8.16
C PRO A 132 9.43 -11.74 -8.94
N HIS A 133 9.77 -13.03 -9.11
CA HIS A 133 10.96 -13.48 -9.81
C HIS A 133 10.73 -13.73 -11.31
N ARG A 134 9.52 -13.49 -11.84
CA ARG A 134 9.29 -13.56 -13.29
C ARG A 134 10.16 -12.51 -13.99
N MET A 135 10.75 -12.89 -15.12
CA MET A 135 11.60 -12.00 -15.90
C MET A 135 10.73 -11.12 -16.81
N LEU A 136 10.94 -9.81 -16.74
CA LEU A 136 10.29 -8.79 -17.56
C LEU A 136 11.34 -8.03 -18.36
N THR A 137 10.98 -7.61 -19.56
CA THR A 137 11.79 -6.73 -20.41
C THR A 137 11.35 -5.28 -20.25
N CYS A 138 12.30 -4.37 -20.11
CA CYS A 138 11.98 -2.95 -20.00
C CYS A 138 11.47 -2.37 -21.33
N GLU A 139 10.23 -1.88 -21.34
CA GLU A 139 9.57 -1.26 -22.50
C GLU A 139 9.94 0.21 -22.70
N LEU A 140 10.59 0.84 -21.71
CA LEU A 140 11.05 2.23 -21.77
C LEU A 140 12.34 2.41 -22.60
N GLY A 141 12.69 1.42 -23.42
CA GLY A 141 13.71 1.51 -24.46
C GLY A 141 15.11 1.03 -24.10
N CYS A 142 15.36 0.55 -22.87
CA CYS A 142 16.69 0.00 -22.53
C CYS A 142 16.86 -1.49 -22.88
N GLY A 143 15.76 -2.22 -23.11
CA GLY A 143 15.78 -3.64 -23.51
C GLY A 143 16.31 -4.62 -22.45
N ALA A 144 16.65 -4.16 -21.24
CA ALA A 144 17.17 -5.00 -20.18
C ALA A 144 16.09 -5.96 -19.64
N ALA A 145 16.49 -7.21 -19.38
CA ALA A 145 15.67 -8.21 -18.70
C ALA A 145 15.96 -8.21 -17.20
N MET A 146 14.93 -8.17 -16.36
CA MET A 146 15.05 -8.15 -14.90
C MET A 146 13.84 -8.81 -14.24
N SER A 147 13.91 -9.08 -12.94
CA SER A 147 12.76 -9.63 -12.23
C SER A 147 11.65 -8.58 -12.03
N ALA A 148 10.39 -9.02 -11.96
CA ALA A 148 9.26 -8.14 -11.71
C ALA A 148 9.41 -7.33 -10.42
N GLY A 149 9.98 -7.92 -9.36
CA GLY A 149 10.27 -7.21 -8.12
C GLY A 149 11.33 -6.09 -8.25
N GLN A 150 12.20 -6.16 -9.27
CA GLN A 150 13.21 -5.14 -9.53
C GLN A 150 12.74 -4.03 -10.48
N LEU A 151 11.63 -4.25 -11.21
CA LEU A 151 11.15 -3.31 -12.21
C LEU A 151 10.78 -1.93 -11.61
N GLU A 152 10.19 -1.89 -10.41
CA GLU A 152 9.83 -0.62 -9.75
C GLU A 152 11.04 0.27 -9.45
N ASN A 153 12.19 -0.36 -9.21
CA ASN A 153 13.45 0.31 -8.89
C ASN A 153 14.37 0.41 -10.10
N HIS A 154 13.90 0.04 -11.29
CA HIS A 154 14.68 0.11 -12.50
C HIS A 154 14.91 1.57 -12.92
N SER A 155 16.13 1.91 -13.34
CA SER A 155 16.55 3.28 -13.65
C SER A 155 15.64 4.00 -14.65
N CYS A 156 15.10 3.31 -15.67
CA CYS A 156 14.15 3.93 -16.60
C CYS A 156 12.80 4.27 -15.94
N MET A 157 12.29 3.41 -15.05
CA MET A 157 11.05 3.68 -14.28
C MET A 157 11.25 4.83 -13.29
N LEU A 158 12.39 4.84 -12.61
CA LEU A 158 12.75 5.92 -11.69
C LEU A 158 12.89 7.26 -12.42
N LYS A 159 13.49 7.27 -13.62
CA LYS A 159 13.61 8.48 -14.45
C LYS A 159 12.24 9.03 -14.86
N LEU A 160 11.32 8.16 -15.28
CA LEU A 160 9.96 8.57 -15.65
C LEU A 160 9.22 9.18 -14.44
N ARG A 161 9.23 8.50 -13.29
CA ARG A 161 8.63 9.01 -12.05
C ARG A 161 9.23 10.34 -11.60
N LEU A 162 10.55 10.49 -11.74
CA LEU A 162 11.22 11.75 -11.43
C LEU A 162 10.75 12.88 -12.35
N GLN A 163 10.59 12.62 -13.65
CA GLN A 163 10.07 13.62 -14.60
C GLN A 163 8.63 14.04 -14.25
N GLU A 164 7.76 13.09 -13.90
CA GLU A 164 6.39 13.36 -13.48
C GLU A 164 6.33 14.18 -12.17
N ALA A 165 7.18 13.84 -11.20
CA ALA A 165 7.31 14.56 -9.94
C ALA A 165 7.83 16.00 -10.17
N MET A 166 8.84 16.17 -11.02
CA MET A 166 9.37 17.49 -11.38
C MET A 166 8.31 18.35 -12.08
N ALA A 167 7.54 17.79 -13.02
CA ALA A 167 6.45 18.50 -13.69
C ALA A 167 5.35 18.93 -12.70
N SER A 168 5.02 18.06 -11.76
CA SER A 168 4.06 18.35 -10.69
C SER A 168 4.57 19.47 -9.78
N LEU A 169 5.85 19.43 -9.39
CA LEU A 169 6.47 20.45 -8.56
C LEU A 169 6.45 21.83 -9.25
N GLU A 170 6.74 21.89 -10.55
CA GLU A 170 6.71 23.14 -11.30
C GLU A 170 5.29 23.73 -11.36
N LYS A 171 4.28 22.87 -11.56
CA LYS A 171 2.87 23.29 -11.48
C LYS A 171 2.52 23.89 -10.11
N TRP A 172 2.96 23.24 -9.03
CA TRP A 172 2.75 23.74 -7.66
C TRP A 172 3.48 25.05 -7.40
N LYS A 173 4.69 25.22 -7.93
CA LYS A 173 5.46 26.45 -7.82
C LYS A 173 4.74 27.63 -8.48
N GLN A 174 4.19 27.43 -9.68
CA GLN A 174 3.39 28.45 -10.38
C GLN A 174 2.13 28.80 -9.59
N GLU A 175 1.44 27.80 -9.05
CA GLU A 175 0.23 27.99 -8.24
C GLU A 175 0.52 28.75 -6.94
N ALA A 176 1.61 28.39 -6.25
CA ALA A 176 2.07 29.10 -5.06
C ALA A 176 2.42 30.57 -5.36
N SER A 177 3.05 30.83 -6.51
CA SER A 177 3.34 32.20 -6.97
C SER A 177 2.06 33.02 -7.17
N LYS A 178 1.04 32.46 -7.83
CA LYS A 178 -0.26 33.12 -8.02
C LYS A 178 -0.94 33.42 -6.68
N ARG A 179 -0.92 32.46 -5.75
CA ARG A 179 -1.48 32.65 -4.40
C ARG A 179 -0.72 33.73 -3.62
N SER A 180 0.61 33.76 -3.71
CA SER A 180 1.42 34.81 -3.08
C SER A 180 1.09 36.20 -3.61
N GLN A 181 0.87 36.35 -4.92
CA GLN A 181 0.42 37.62 -5.51
C GLN A 181 -0.96 38.04 -5.00
N ARG A 182 -1.92 37.09 -4.87
CA ARG A 182 -3.25 37.37 -4.30
C ARG A 182 -3.16 37.84 -2.84
N VAL A 183 -2.32 37.20 -2.03
CA VAL A 183 -2.11 37.61 -0.63
C VAL A 183 -1.55 39.02 -0.56
N LYS A 184 -0.52 39.34 -1.36
CA LYS A 184 0.04 40.71 -1.42
C LYS A 184 -1.01 41.75 -1.81
N PHE A 185 -1.87 41.44 -2.77
CA PHE A 185 -2.96 42.33 -3.17
C PHE A 185 -3.95 42.57 -2.03
N LEU A 186 -4.33 41.52 -1.29
CA LEU A 186 -5.21 41.62 -0.14
C LEU A 186 -4.56 42.41 1.01
N ASP A 187 -3.27 42.20 1.27
CA ASP A 187 -2.53 42.94 2.30
C ASP A 187 -2.49 44.44 1.99
N ASN A 188 -2.24 44.81 0.73
CA ASN A 188 -2.30 46.21 0.29
C ASN A 188 -3.70 46.79 0.47
N THR A 189 -4.74 46.05 0.08
CA THR A 189 -6.15 46.48 0.25
C THR A 189 -6.50 46.67 1.73
N LEU A 190 -6.05 45.76 2.61
CA LEU A 190 -6.25 45.89 4.05
C LEU A 190 -5.50 47.09 4.65
N ALA A 191 -4.32 47.41 4.12
CA ALA A 191 -3.56 48.58 4.54
C ALA A 191 -4.29 49.89 4.16
N GLU A 192 -4.82 49.98 2.94
CA GLU A 192 -5.64 51.11 2.49
C GLU A 192 -6.87 51.30 3.37
N ILE A 193 -7.62 50.22 3.61
CA ILE A 193 -8.77 50.23 4.52
C ILE A 193 -8.33 50.72 5.92
N ARG A 194 -7.25 50.19 6.50
CA ARG A 194 -6.79 50.64 7.83
C ARG A 194 -6.52 52.14 7.89
N LEU A 195 -5.88 52.70 6.86
CA LEU A 195 -5.60 54.14 6.78
C LEU A 195 -6.88 54.97 6.73
N GLU A 196 -7.85 54.58 5.89
CA GLU A 196 -9.14 55.26 5.82
C GLU A 196 -9.89 55.18 7.16
N ARG A 197 -9.86 54.03 7.86
CA ARG A 197 -10.50 53.87 9.18
C ARG A 197 -9.86 54.79 10.21
N ASP A 198 -8.54 54.85 10.24
CA ASP A 198 -7.80 55.65 11.20
C ASP A 198 -8.05 57.15 10.97
N GLY A 199 -8.22 57.57 9.70
CA GLY A 199 -8.68 58.92 9.34
C GLY A 199 -10.08 59.23 9.89
N LEU A 200 -11.07 58.36 9.65
CA LEU A 200 -12.43 58.54 10.19
C LEU A 200 -12.47 58.54 11.72
N LYS A 201 -11.58 57.75 12.36
CA LYS A 201 -11.46 57.73 13.81
C LYS A 201 -10.96 59.09 14.33
N PHE A 202 -9.98 59.69 13.67
CA PHE A 202 -9.49 61.02 14.02
C PHE A 202 -10.58 62.09 13.85
N GLU A 203 -11.33 62.04 12.74
CA GLU A 203 -12.48 62.94 12.51
C GLU A 203 -13.57 62.78 13.59
N ALA A 204 -13.84 61.55 14.04
CA ALA A 204 -14.81 61.29 15.09
C ALA A 204 -14.33 61.79 16.48
N GLU A 205 -13.04 61.64 16.79
CA GLU A 205 -12.42 62.17 18.01
C GLU A 205 -12.47 63.72 18.02
N ASP A 206 -12.15 64.37 16.90
CA ASP A 206 -12.25 65.83 16.74
C ASP A 206 -13.69 66.33 16.92
N ALA A 207 -14.66 65.69 16.25
CA ALA A 207 -16.07 66.00 16.41
C ALA A 207 -16.57 65.81 17.85
N SER A 208 -16.07 64.79 18.55
CA SER A 208 -16.37 64.55 19.97
C SER A 208 -15.82 65.66 20.87
N CYS A 209 -14.58 66.10 20.66
CA CYS A 209 -13.99 67.22 21.40
C CYS A 209 -14.75 68.54 21.15
N MET A 210 -15.15 68.78 19.90
CA MET A 210 -15.97 69.94 19.54
C MET A 210 -17.32 69.93 20.26
N LEU A 211 -17.99 68.77 20.32
CA LEU A 211 -19.24 68.60 21.07
C LEU A 211 -19.06 68.83 22.57
N GLU A 212 -17.96 68.33 23.16
CA GLU A 212 -17.67 68.51 24.58
C GLU A 212 -17.43 69.99 24.93
N SER A 213 -16.72 70.72 24.06
CA SER A 213 -16.57 72.18 24.19
C SER A 213 -17.93 72.89 24.15
N VAL A 214 -18.80 72.55 23.18
CA VAL A 214 -20.14 73.12 23.08
C VAL A 214 -20.98 72.80 24.32
N CYS A 215 -20.93 71.57 24.83
CA CYS A 215 -21.61 71.18 26.07
C CYS A 215 -21.11 71.97 27.28
N ASN A 216 -19.79 72.18 27.40
CA ASN A 216 -19.20 72.97 28.48
C ASN A 216 -19.61 74.45 28.40
N ASP A 217 -19.65 75.02 27.20
CA ASP A 217 -20.12 76.40 26.99
C ASP A 217 -21.62 76.52 27.28
N LEU A 218 -22.42 75.52 26.89
CA LEU A 218 -23.84 75.45 27.24
C LEU A 218 -24.03 75.36 28.77
N GLY A 219 -23.22 74.52 29.44
CA GLY A 219 -23.22 74.39 30.90
C GLY A 219 -22.87 75.70 31.62
N LYS A 220 -21.90 76.47 31.11
CA LYS A 220 -21.59 77.83 31.60
C LYS A 220 -22.77 78.78 31.42
N THR A 221 -23.50 78.70 30.29
CA THR A 221 -24.69 79.55 30.05
C THR A 221 -25.94 79.12 30.85
N MET A 222 -26.02 77.87 31.31
CA MET A 222 -27.11 77.38 32.16
C MET A 222 -26.93 77.71 33.64
N GLY A 223 -25.72 78.13 34.06
CA GLY A 223 -25.43 78.62 35.42
C GLY A 223 -25.97 80.03 35.71
N GLU A 224 -26.39 80.78 34.69
CA GLU A 224 -26.99 82.11 34.80
C GLU A 224 -28.43 82.06 34.28
N ARG A 225 -29.35 81.67 35.17
CA ARG A 225 -30.79 81.72 34.92
C ARG A 225 -31.22 83.19 34.95
N ASP A 226 -31.32 83.82 33.77
CA ASP A 226 -32.26 84.91 33.38
C ASP A 226 -31.80 85.77 32.18
N PHE A 227 -31.08 85.19 31.19
CA PHE A 227 -30.76 85.92 29.94
C PHE A 227 -31.00 85.08 28.67
N TRP A 228 -32.13 84.37 28.58
CA TRP A 228 -32.45 83.55 27.41
C TRP A 228 -33.30 84.32 26.39
N LYS A 229 -32.62 85.06 25.50
CA LYS A 229 -33.12 85.39 24.15
C LYS A 229 -32.05 85.90 23.16
N LEU A 230 -30.83 86.23 23.59
CA LEU A 230 -29.82 86.87 22.72
C LEU A 230 -28.58 86.04 22.32
N LYS A 231 -28.44 84.79 22.79
CA LYS A 231 -27.28 83.92 22.45
C LYS A 231 -27.63 82.56 21.83
N ALA A 232 -28.87 82.36 21.37
CA ALA A 232 -29.28 81.09 20.74
C ALA A 232 -28.69 80.87 19.33
N GLU A 233 -28.26 81.94 18.65
CA GLU A 233 -27.77 81.93 17.27
C GLU A 233 -26.39 81.24 17.11
N PRO A 234 -25.35 81.56 17.91
CA PRO A 234 -24.04 80.91 17.79
C PRO A 234 -24.09 79.40 18.06
N ALA A 235 -24.85 78.96 19.07
CA ALA A 235 -24.98 77.54 19.41
C ALA A 235 -25.71 76.74 18.33
N SER A 236 -26.71 77.35 17.66
CA SER A 236 -27.42 76.74 16.54
C SER A 236 -26.52 76.53 15.32
N HIS A 237 -25.66 77.50 15.00
CA HIS A 237 -24.71 77.39 13.89
C HIS A 237 -23.68 76.29 14.13
N THR A 238 -23.11 76.21 15.33
CA THR A 238 -22.12 75.18 15.68
C THR A 238 -22.75 73.78 15.69
N LEU A 239 -23.96 73.61 16.25
CA LEU A 239 -24.69 72.35 16.21
C LEU A 239 -25.08 71.93 14.78
N LYS A 240 -25.31 72.88 13.88
CA LYS A 240 -25.59 72.61 12.46
C LYS A 240 -24.34 72.19 11.70
N SER A 241 -23.17 72.77 12.02
CA SER A 241 -21.88 72.32 11.49
C SER A 241 -21.57 70.89 11.94
N VAL A 242 -21.65 70.62 13.24
CA VAL A 242 -21.41 69.28 13.79
C VAL A 242 -22.39 68.24 13.22
N ARG A 243 -23.65 68.62 12.99
CA ARG A 243 -24.64 67.75 12.33
C ARG A 243 -24.27 67.44 10.88
N ASN A 244 -23.83 68.42 10.11
CA ASN A 244 -23.38 68.20 8.73
C ASN A 244 -22.13 67.31 8.67
N ASP A 245 -21.22 67.44 9.63
CA ASP A 245 -20.02 66.59 9.71
C ASP A 245 -20.36 65.17 10.20
N LEU A 246 -21.34 65.03 11.09
CA LEU A 246 -21.91 63.74 11.48
C LEU A 246 -22.67 63.06 10.32
N GLU A 247 -23.35 63.81 9.46
CA GLU A 247 -24.03 63.30 8.25
C GLU A 247 -23.04 62.85 7.15
N LYS A 248 -21.86 63.48 7.06
CA LYS A 248 -20.78 63.03 6.15
C LYS A 248 -20.13 61.73 6.64
N THR A 249 -19.93 61.58 7.94
CA THR A 249 -19.36 60.35 8.54
C THR A 249 -20.34 59.16 8.50
N THR A 250 -21.66 59.40 8.57
CA THR A 250 -22.67 58.35 8.33
C THR A 250 -22.76 57.94 6.86
N GLY A 251 -22.60 58.87 5.90
CA GLY A 251 -22.48 58.54 4.48
C GLY A 251 -21.22 57.71 4.15
N GLY A 252 -20.10 58.00 4.82
CA GLY A 252 -18.91 57.15 4.78
C GLY A 252 -19.18 55.74 5.33
N ARG A 253 -19.90 55.62 6.45
CA ARG A 253 -20.24 54.33 7.09
C ARG A 253 -20.97 53.36 6.15
N ASP A 254 -21.84 53.84 5.27
CA ASP A 254 -22.58 52.98 4.32
C ASP A 254 -21.69 52.47 3.17
N ILE A 255 -20.76 53.29 2.67
CA ILE A 255 -19.73 52.88 1.69
C ILE A 255 -18.77 51.85 2.32
N TRP A 256 -18.43 52.06 3.59
CA TRP A 256 -17.64 51.13 4.39
C TRP A 256 -18.33 49.82 4.67
N LYS A 257 -19.65 49.83 4.86
CA LYS A 257 -20.46 48.62 5.01
C LYS A 257 -20.44 47.78 3.73
N LEU A 258 -20.60 48.41 2.57
CA LEU A 258 -20.46 47.78 1.25
C LEU A 258 -19.04 47.24 0.98
N ARG A 259 -17.99 48.01 1.32
CA ARG A 259 -16.60 47.56 1.19
C ARG A 259 -16.25 46.45 2.18
N ALA A 260 -16.75 46.49 3.41
CA ALA A 260 -16.58 45.45 4.42
C ALA A 260 -17.34 44.17 4.03
N GLU A 261 -18.53 44.28 3.44
CA GLU A 261 -19.26 43.14 2.86
C GLU A 261 -18.52 42.53 1.67
N HIS A 262 -17.94 43.35 0.78
CA HIS A 262 -17.10 42.87 -0.33
C HIS A 262 -15.80 42.21 0.17
N ALA A 263 -15.13 42.80 1.17
CA ALA A 263 -13.95 42.23 1.80
C ALA A 263 -14.28 40.94 2.56
N SER A 264 -15.42 40.88 3.24
CA SER A 264 -15.89 39.69 3.95
C SER A 264 -16.29 38.58 2.99
N HIS A 265 -16.93 38.89 1.85
CA HIS A 265 -17.23 37.92 0.80
C HIS A 265 -15.95 37.40 0.11
N THR A 266 -14.97 38.27 -0.07
CA THR A 266 -13.65 37.90 -0.60
C THR A 266 -12.86 37.03 0.40
N LEU A 267 -12.88 37.38 1.69
CA LEU A 267 -12.26 36.59 2.75
C LEU A 267 -12.96 35.24 2.95
N GLU A 268 -14.28 35.17 2.83
CA GLU A 268 -15.03 33.92 2.90
C GLU A 268 -14.76 33.04 1.68
N SER A 269 -14.64 33.63 0.49
CA SER A 269 -14.19 32.91 -0.72
C SER A 269 -12.77 32.34 -0.55
N VAL A 270 -11.84 33.12 0.01
CA VAL A 270 -10.47 32.65 0.33
C VAL A 270 -10.48 31.59 1.44
N ARG A 271 -11.36 31.72 2.43
CA ARG A 271 -11.53 30.72 3.51
C ARG A 271 -12.08 29.40 2.98
N ILE A 272 -13.03 29.43 2.05
CA ILE A 272 -13.56 28.24 1.38
C ILE A 272 -12.48 27.59 0.51
N GLU A 273 -11.65 28.37 -0.20
CA GLU A 273 -10.49 27.83 -0.93
C GLU A 273 -9.44 27.23 0.02
N LEU A 274 -9.12 27.88 1.14
CA LEU A 274 -8.22 27.35 2.16
C LEU A 274 -8.80 26.10 2.86
N GLY A 275 -10.11 26.05 3.10
CA GLY A 275 -10.81 24.89 3.65
C GLY A 275 -10.74 23.66 2.74
N LYS A 276 -10.86 23.86 1.42
CA LYS A 276 -10.64 22.80 0.42
C LYS A 276 -9.20 22.27 0.46
N THR A 277 -8.20 23.15 0.67
CA THR A 277 -6.80 22.72 0.82
C THR A 277 -6.49 22.02 2.14
N ALA A 278 -7.23 22.31 3.22
CA ALA A 278 -7.11 21.59 4.49
C ALA A 278 -7.74 20.19 4.39
N ALA A 279 -8.85 20.04 3.68
CA ALA A 279 -9.46 18.75 3.36
C ALA A 279 -8.56 17.88 2.46
N ASP A 280 -7.89 18.47 1.46
CA ASP A 280 -6.86 17.78 0.67
C ASP A 280 -5.66 17.38 1.53
N ARG A 281 -5.20 18.26 2.44
CA ARG A 281 -4.09 17.95 3.38
C ARG A 281 -4.44 16.83 4.37
N ASP A 282 -5.67 16.74 4.86
CA ASP A 282 -6.10 15.69 5.79
C ASP A 282 -6.48 14.37 5.08
N SER A 283 -6.94 14.44 3.81
CA SER A 283 -6.99 13.28 2.90
C SER A 283 -5.59 12.68 2.70
N TRP A 284 -4.55 13.52 2.64
CA TRP A 284 -3.17 13.07 2.48
C TRP A 284 -2.56 12.51 3.77
N LYS A 285 -3.04 12.88 4.97
CA LYS A 285 -2.61 12.23 6.22
C LYS A 285 -3.08 10.78 6.33
N LEU A 286 -4.25 10.44 5.78
CA LEU A 286 -4.74 9.06 5.72
C LEU A 286 -3.99 8.22 4.67
N VAL A 287 -3.42 8.85 3.63
CA VAL A 287 -2.59 8.16 2.61
C VAL A 287 -1.10 8.10 3.03
N ALA A 288 -0.59 9.08 3.78
CA ALA A 288 0.83 9.17 4.16
C ALA A 288 1.22 8.39 5.43
N VAL A 289 0.25 7.94 6.25
CA VAL A 289 0.53 7.13 7.46
C VAL A 289 0.62 5.61 7.14
N GLY A 290 0.49 5.22 5.87
CA GLY A 290 0.42 3.81 5.49
C GLY A 290 1.76 3.05 5.33
N SER A 291 2.87 3.65 4.87
CA SER A 291 4.01 2.79 4.45
C SER A 291 5.43 3.38 4.41
N SER A 292 5.72 4.60 4.88
CA SER A 292 7.06 5.20 4.63
C SER A 292 7.80 5.77 5.83
N ILE A 293 7.16 5.97 6.99
CA ILE A 293 7.84 6.59 8.14
C ILE A 293 8.74 5.58 8.89
N THR A 294 8.38 4.29 8.92
CA THR A 294 9.23 3.24 9.51
C THR A 294 10.50 2.97 8.70
N ALA A 295 10.45 3.08 7.37
CA ALA A 295 11.62 2.89 6.50
C ALA A 295 12.62 4.06 6.60
N ILE A 296 12.12 5.30 6.71
CA ILE A 296 12.97 6.50 6.80
C ILE A 296 13.65 6.61 8.17
N ILE A 297 12.97 6.21 9.26
CA ILE A 297 13.56 6.20 10.61
C ILE A 297 14.70 5.17 10.72
N ILE A 298 14.58 4.00 10.08
CA ILE A 298 15.66 2.99 10.08
C ILE A 298 16.90 3.48 9.31
N ILE A 299 16.72 4.18 8.19
CA ILE A 299 17.84 4.73 7.40
C ILE A 299 18.54 5.87 8.17
N ILE A 300 17.81 6.69 8.90
CA ILE A 300 18.41 7.78 9.71
C ILE A 300 19.17 7.22 10.93
N ILE A 301 18.69 6.13 11.55
CA ILE A 301 19.41 5.48 12.66
C ILE A 301 20.72 4.82 12.20
N MET A 302 20.81 4.34 10.95
CA MET A 302 22.06 3.81 10.40
C MET A 302 23.10 4.88 10.02
N PHE A 303 22.69 6.14 9.84
CA PHE A 303 23.60 7.24 9.47
C PHE A 303 24.11 8.09 10.65
N ILE A 304 23.62 7.88 11.88
CA ILE A 304 24.02 8.65 13.08
C ILE A 304 24.75 7.76 14.11
N SER A 305 25.50 6.74 13.65
CA SER A 305 26.52 6.10 14.51
C SER A 305 27.91 6.59 14.10
N PRO A 306 28.46 7.62 14.78
CA PRO A 306 29.87 7.94 14.63
C PRO A 306 30.69 6.80 15.23
N SER A 307 31.59 6.27 14.41
CA SER A 307 32.70 5.42 14.83
C SER A 307 33.54 6.17 15.86
N SER A 308 33.29 5.94 17.14
CA SER A 308 34.25 6.29 18.19
C SER A 308 35.37 5.24 18.15
N THR A 309 36.44 5.60 17.47
CA THR A 309 37.78 5.11 17.77
C THR A 309 38.12 5.46 19.22
N SER A 310 38.32 4.45 20.07
CA SER A 310 39.13 4.60 21.28
C SER A 310 40.25 3.56 21.22
N THR A 311 41.46 4.09 21.36
CA THR A 311 42.66 3.46 21.94
C THR A 311 42.37 2.39 22.98
#